data_AF-X1MFW0-F1
#
_entry.id   AF-X1MFW0-F1
#
_cell.length_a   1.000
_cell.length_b   1.000
_cell.length_c   1.000
_cell.angle_alpha   90.00
_cell.angle_beta   90.00
_cell.angle_gamma   90.00
#
_symmetry.space_group_name_H-M   'P 1'
#
loop_
_entity.id
_entity.type
_entity.pdbx_description
1 polymer ?
#
loop_
_entity_poly.entity_id
_entity_poly.type
_entity_poly.pdbx_seq_one_letter_code
_entity_poly.pdbx_strand_id
1 'polypeptide(L)' 'MNPIITLTTDFGFNDAYVAVMKGVILSINPKANIIDVTHSIEPQN' A
#
# COMPACT_ATOMS: atom_id res chain seq x y z
N MET A 1 -20.00 -4.60 -1.98
CA MET A 1 -18.77 -5.35 -1.67
C MET A 1 -17.64 -4.36 -1.50
N ASN A 2 -16.77 -4.54 -0.50
CA ASN A 2 -15.56 -3.72 -0.32
C ASN A 2 -14.44 -4.43 -1.08
N PRO A 3 -13.96 -3.88 -2.21
CA PRO A 3 -12.90 -4.53 -2.99
C PRO A 3 -11.61 -4.61 -2.17
N ILE A 4 -10.91 -5.73 -2.29
CA ILE A 4 -9.64 -5.97 -1.58
C ILE A 4 -8.49 -5.59 -2.51
N ILE A 5 -7.53 -4.82 -1.98
CA ILE A 5 -6.27 -4.50 -2.65
C ILE A 5 -5.14 -4.93 -1.73
N THR A 6 -4.32 -5.87 -2.19
CA THR A 6 -3.10 -6.28 -1.47
C THR A 6 -1.91 -5.48 -1.96
N LEU A 7 -1.03 -5.05 -1.05
CA LEU A 7 0.19 -4.31 -1.41
C LEU A 7 1.46 -5.07 -1.01
N THR A 8 2.37 -5.20 -1.97
CA THR A 8 3.75 -5.66 -1.77
C THR A 8 4.68 -4.64 -2.39
N THR A 9 5.60 -4.07 -1.61
CA THR A 9 6.59 -3.10 -2.11
C THR A 9 7.95 -3.28 -1.44
N ASP A 10 8.97 -2.63 -1.98
CA ASP A 10 10.34 -2.51 -1.46
C ASP A 10 10.62 -1.14 -0.83
N PHE A 11 9.56 -0.40 -0.46
CA PHE A 11 9.66 0.98 0.01
C PHE A 11 10.19 1.11 1.45
N GLY A 12 10.15 0.02 2.22
CA GLY A 12 10.36 0.06 3.65
C GLY A 12 9.31 0.91 4.39
N PHE A 13 9.63 1.25 5.63
CA PHE A 13 8.78 2.05 6.52
C PHE A 13 9.42 3.35 6.99
N ASN A 14 10.60 3.69 6.44
CA ASN A 14 11.37 4.87 6.85
C ASN A 14 10.82 6.17 6.26
N ASP A 15 10.06 6.08 5.17
CA ASP A 15 9.50 7.21 4.42
C ASP A 15 7.98 7.11 4.26
N ALA A 16 7.36 8.18 3.77
CA ALA A 16 5.91 8.31 3.66
C ALA A 16 5.27 7.58 2.47
N TYR A 17 6.03 6.86 1.63
CA TYR A 17 5.52 6.33 0.36
C TYR A 17 4.32 5.39 0.53
N VAL A 18 4.36 4.48 1.53
CA VAL A 18 3.23 3.58 1.82
C VAL A 18 1.98 4.37 2.19
N ALA A 19 2.12 5.40 3.02
CA ALA A 19 1.00 6.24 3.43
C ALA A 19 0.42 7.04 2.26
N VAL A 20 1.27 7.65 1.42
CA VAL A 20 0.85 8.39 0.22
C VAL A 20 0.10 7.48 -0.74
N MET A 21 0.63 6.28 -1.02
CA MET A 21 -0.02 5.30 -1.89
C MET A 21 -1.42 4.93 -1.36
N LYS A 22 -1.54 4.60 -0.08
CA LYS A 22 -2.83 4.28 0.54
C LYS A 22 -3.80 5.45 0.50
N GLY A 23 -3.32 6.67 0.73
CA GLY A 23 -4.11 7.90 0.63
C GLY A 23 -4.70 8.09 -0.78
N VAL A 24 -3.89 7.87 -1.83
CA VAL A 24 -4.36 7.95 -3.22
C VAL A 24 -5.38 6.85 -3.53
N ILE A 25 -5.14 5.61 -3.08
CA ILE A 25 -6.10 4.51 -3.27
C ILE A 25 -7.45 4.86 -2.64
N LEU A 26 -7.44 5.34 -1.39
CA LEU A 26 -8.66 5.68 -0.64
C LEU A 26 -9.34 6.94 -1.15
N SER A 27 -8.62 7.88 -1.79
CA SER A 27 -9.24 9.05 -2.43
C SER A 27 -9.99 8.68 -3.71
N ILE A 28 -9.53 7.65 -4.44
CA ILE A 28 -10.20 7.12 -5.64
C ILE A 28 -11.36 6.20 -5.24
N ASN A 29 -11.14 5.29 -4.28
CA ASN A 29 -12.17 4.39 -3.79
C ASN A 29 -12.16 4.30 -2.25
N PRO A 30 -13.00 5.09 -1.57
CA PRO A 30 -13.08 5.10 -0.11
C PRO A 30 -13.54 3.77 0.52
N LYS A 31 -14.05 2.82 -0.26
CA LYS A 31 -14.51 1.50 0.21
C LYS A 31 -13.48 0.40 0.01
N ALA A 32 -12.30 0.70 -0.54
CA ALA A 32 -11.24 -0.28 -0.72
C ALA A 32 -10.73 -0.78 0.64
N ASN A 33 -10.58 -2.09 0.78
CA ASN A 33 -9.91 -2.72 1.92
C ASN A 33 -8.45 -3.01 1.54
N ILE A 34 -7.53 -2.24 2.11
CA ILE A 34 -6.10 -2.35 1.79
C ILE A 34 -5.43 -3.28 2.79
N ILE A 35 -4.79 -4.33 2.27
CA ILE A 35 -4.07 -5.34 3.06
C ILE A 35 -2.59 -5.30 2.67
N ASP A 36 -1.72 -4.97 3.60
CA ASP A 36 -0.28 -5.05 3.35
C ASP A 36 0.16 -6.51 3.44
N VAL A 37 0.80 -7.01 2.39
CA VAL A 37 1.50 -8.29 2.44
C VAL A 37 2.87 -8.06 3.08
N THR A 38 3.65 -7.12 2.52
CA THR A 38 4.89 -6.63 3.11
C THR A 38 5.36 -5.36 2.38
N HIS A 39 6.07 -4.48 3.09
CA HIS A 39 6.81 -3.37 2.50
C HIS A 39 8.32 -3.50 2.73
N SER A 40 8.77 -4.65 3.25
CA SER A 40 10.15 -4.91 3.67
C SER A 40 10.96 -5.71 2.65
N ILE A 41 10.53 -5.74 1.38
CA ILE A 41 11.35 -6.35 0.32
C ILE A 41 12.63 -5.50 0.16
N GLU A 42 13.76 -6.16 -0.09
CA GLU A 42 15.01 -5.45 -0.39
C GLU A 42 14.84 -4.63 -1.68
N PRO A 43 15.27 -3.36 -1.71
CA PRO A 43 15.17 -2.55 -2.91
C PRO A 43 15.81 -3.22 -4.13
N GLN A 44 15.03 -3.36 -5.21
CA GLN A 44 15.49 -3.91 -6.51
C GLN A 44 15.95 -5.38 -6.52
N ASN A 45 15.49 -6.20 -5.56
CA ASN A 45 15.72 -7.67 -5.55
C ASN A 45 14.68 -8.43 -6.38
#